data_AF-A0A2W1NK82-F1
#
_entry.id   AF-A0A2W1NK82-F1
#
_cell.length_a   1.000
_cell.length_b   1.000
_cell.length_c   1.000
_cell.angle_alpha   90.00
_cell.angle_beta   90.00
_cell.angle_gamma   90.00
#
_symmetry.space_group_name_H-M   'P 1'
#
loop_
_entity.id
_entity.type
_entity.pdbx_description
1 polymer ?
#
loop_
_entity_poly.entity_id
_entity_poly.type
_entity_poly.pdbx_seq_one_letter_code
_entity_poly.pdbx_strand_id
1 'polypeptide(L)'
;MTEYILVSSTERYKTVTDNPDLETVAEYEYLFFGKKKTTFSICKIKNPGTRIVIQGVAEVFPDNSIPLKVFPKFDSTEAIEKEIYELDMDEESKIVKVH
;
A
#
# COMPACT_ATOMS: atom_id res chain seq x y z
N MET A 1 -12.70 -3.23 -16.81
CA MET A 1 -12.07 -2.05 -16.16
C MET A 1 -10.94 -2.57 -15.30
N THR A 2 -9.78 -1.95 -15.37
CA THR A 2 -8.65 -2.31 -14.51
C THR A 2 -8.82 -1.57 -13.20
N GLU A 3 -8.87 -2.30 -12.08
CA GLU A 3 -9.04 -1.70 -10.75
C GLU A 3 -7.70 -1.80 -10.00
N TYR A 4 -7.35 -0.71 -9.30
CA TYR A 4 -6.17 -0.62 -8.45
C TYR A 4 -6.59 -0.36 -7.01
N ILE A 5 -5.72 -0.74 -6.08
CA ILE A 5 -5.83 -0.42 -4.65
C ILE A 5 -4.52 0.18 -4.16
N LEU A 6 -4.63 1.02 -3.14
CA LEU A 6 -3.52 1.50 -2.35
C LEU A 6 -3.48 0.72 -1.03
N VAL A 7 -2.34 0.12 -0.72
CA VAL A 7 -2.09 -0.52 0.57
C VAL A 7 -0.83 0.05 1.20
N SER A 8 -0.74 -0.04 2.52
CA SER A 8 0.42 0.42 3.27
C SER A 8 1.02 -0.69 4.13
N SER A 9 2.33 -0.63 4.28
CA SER A 9 3.11 -1.45 5.20
C SER A 9 3.94 -0.54 6.09
N THR A 10 3.99 -0.85 7.38
CA THR A 10 4.71 -0.10 8.41
C THR A 10 5.66 -1.04 9.14
N GLU A 11 6.41 -0.53 10.11
CA GLU A 11 7.26 -1.37 10.99
C GLU A 11 6.45 -2.38 11.83
N ARG A 12 5.15 -2.12 12.05
CA ARG A 12 4.29 -2.98 12.88
C ARG A 12 3.48 -3.98 12.08
N TYR A 13 3.04 -3.58 10.89
CA TYR A 13 2.14 -4.36 10.06
C TYR A 13 2.63 -4.39 8.63
N LYS A 14 2.62 -5.58 8.01
CA LYS A 14 2.96 -5.77 6.61
C LYS A 14 1.74 -6.24 5.84
N THR A 15 1.42 -5.57 4.75
CA THR A 15 0.42 -6.05 3.80
C THR A 15 1.10 -7.02 2.83
N VAL A 16 0.53 -8.22 2.65
CA VAL A 16 1.07 -9.24 1.73
C VAL A 16 0.58 -8.95 0.31
N THR A 17 1.47 -8.37 -0.49
CA THR A 17 1.19 -7.99 -1.89
C THR A 17 1.75 -8.99 -2.91
N ASP A 18 2.73 -9.80 -2.51
CA ASP A 18 3.32 -10.86 -3.35
C ASP A 18 2.42 -12.10 -3.36
N ASN A 19 1.43 -12.10 -4.25
CA ASN A 19 0.54 -13.22 -4.48
C ASN A 19 -0.06 -13.20 -5.90
N PRO A 20 -0.64 -14.31 -6.40
CA PRO A 20 -1.19 -14.39 -7.75
C PRO A 20 -2.39 -13.47 -8.03
N ASP A 21 -3.10 -13.03 -7.00
CA ASP A 21 -4.33 -12.25 -7.12
C ASP A 21 -4.09 -10.73 -7.20
N LEU A 22 -2.87 -10.30 -6.89
CA LEU A 22 -2.42 -8.92 -6.96
C LEU A 22 -1.19 -8.79 -7.86
N GLU A 23 -0.94 -7.55 -8.27
CA GLU A 23 0.30 -7.18 -8.97
C GLU A 23 0.72 -5.82 -8.47
N THR A 24 1.81 -5.75 -7.72
CA THR A 24 2.40 -4.48 -7.32
C THR A 24 2.96 -3.78 -8.56
N VAL A 25 2.43 -2.60 -8.86
CA VAL A 25 2.81 -1.82 -10.05
C VAL A 25 3.74 -0.65 -9.72
N ALA A 26 3.72 -0.19 -8.47
CA ALA A 26 4.60 0.86 -7.98
C ALA A 26 4.69 0.83 -6.46
N GLU A 27 5.82 1.24 -5.91
CA GLU A 27 6.00 1.42 -4.47
C GLU A 27 6.61 2.77 -4.13
N TYR A 28 6.15 3.35 -3.02
CA TYR A 28 6.58 4.64 -2.50
C TYR A 28 6.95 4.50 -1.03
N GLU A 29 8.05 5.09 -0.62
CA GLU A 29 8.44 5.20 0.78
C GLU A 29 8.11 6.60 1.30
N TYR A 30 7.36 6.63 2.41
CA TYR A 30 7.16 7.83 3.21
C TYR A 30 8.21 7.91 4.30
N LEU A 31 9.01 8.97 4.22
CA LEU A 31 10.04 9.32 5.18
C LEU A 31 9.55 10.48 6.03
N PHE A 32 9.77 10.38 7.35
CA PHE A 32 9.52 11.46 8.29
C PHE A 32 10.80 11.71 9.10
N PHE A 33 11.34 12.93 9.07
CA PHE A 33 12.68 13.27 9.56
C PHE A 33 13.77 12.31 9.02
N GLY A 34 13.69 11.97 7.73
CA GLY A 34 14.63 11.05 7.08
C GLY A 34 14.53 9.59 7.51
N LYS A 35 13.56 9.23 8.37
CA LYS A 35 13.31 7.83 8.77
C LYS A 35 12.10 7.27 8.03
N LYS A 36 12.24 6.07 7.47
CA LYS A 36 11.11 5.37 6.87
C LYS A 36 10.03 5.08 7.89
N LYS A 37 8.80 5.47 7.57
CA LYS A 37 7.61 5.20 8.39
C LYS A 37 6.68 4.20 7.73
N THR A 38 6.47 4.38 6.43
CA THR A 38 5.47 3.62 5.68
C THR A 38 5.99 3.34 4.28
N THR A 39 5.74 2.14 3.77
CA THR A 39 5.80 1.82 2.35
C THR A 39 4.36 1.76 1.84
N PHE A 40 4.05 2.57 0.84
CA PHE A 40 2.82 2.52 0.09
C PHE A 40 3.03 1.68 -1.17
N SER A 41 2.20 0.68 -1.38
CA SER A 41 2.26 -0.17 -2.57
C SER A 41 0.97 -0.01 -3.36
N ILE A 42 1.09 0.35 -4.64
CA ILE A 42 -0.02 0.38 -5.58
C ILE A 42 -0.14 -1.02 -6.17
N CYS A 43 -1.31 -1.64 -6.00
CA CYS A 43 -1.55 -2.99 -6.51
C CYS A 43 -2.70 -3.00 -7.52
N LYS A 44 -2.46 -3.58 -8.69
CA LYS A 44 -3.49 -3.94 -9.65
C LYS A 44 -4.19 -5.21 -9.19
N ILE A 45 -5.52 -5.18 -9.20
CA ILE A 45 -6.34 -6.34 -8.85
C ILE A 45 -6.40 -7.29 -10.05
N LYS A 46 -5.90 -8.53 -9.89
CA LYS A 46 -6.07 -9.61 -10.88
C LYS A 46 -7.31 -10.45 -10.60
N ASN A 47 -7.65 -10.62 -9.32
CA ASN A 47 -8.82 -11.39 -8.88
C ASN A 47 -9.66 -10.60 -7.87
N PRO A 48 -10.84 -10.08 -8.24
CA PRO A 48 -11.67 -9.27 -7.34
C PRO A 48 -12.26 -10.05 -6.16
N GLY A 49 -12.23 -11.38 -6.19
CA GLY A 49 -12.65 -12.25 -5.09
C GLY A 49 -11.58 -12.43 -4.00
N THR A 50 -10.36 -11.90 -4.20
CA THR A 50 -9.28 -12.09 -3.24
C THR A 50 -9.46 -11.29 -1.95
N ARG A 51 -8.63 -11.63 -0.96
CA ARG A 51 -8.57 -10.98 0.34
C ARG A 51 -7.14 -10.50 0.57
N ILE A 52 -7.01 -9.30 1.13
CA ILE A 52 -5.73 -8.73 1.54
C ILE A 52 -5.35 -9.32 2.89
N VAL A 53 -4.17 -9.92 2.96
CA VAL A 53 -3.60 -10.44 4.21
C VAL A 53 -2.70 -9.38 4.83
N ILE A 54 -2.92 -9.07 6.10
CA ILE A 54 -2.09 -8.16 6.92
C ILE A 54 -1.45 -8.99 8.02
N GLN A 55 -0.12 -8.99 8.07
CA GLN A 55 0.68 -9.72 9.03
C GLN A 55 1.27 -8.78 10.08
N GLY A 56 1.31 -9.22 11.33
CA GLY A 56 2.07 -8.54 12.39
C GLY A 56 3.57 -8.77 12.22
N VAL A 57 4.37 -7.72 12.25
CA VAL A 57 5.83 -7.79 12.08
C VAL A 57 6.57 -7.74 13.42
N ALA A 58 6.10 -6.89 14.35
CA ALA A 58 6.80 -6.61 15.60
C ALA A 58 6.13 -7.21 16.85
N GLU A 59 4.85 -7.54 16.78
CA GLU A 59 4.07 -8.13 17.87
C GLU A 59 3.35 -9.37 17.33
N VAL A 60 3.16 -10.40 18.18
CA VAL A 60 2.49 -11.67 17.83
C VAL A 60 0.99 -11.41 17.68
N PHE A 61 0.61 -10.68 16.62
CA PHE A 61 -0.77 -10.56 16.21
C PHE A 61 -1.11 -11.65 15.21
N PRO A 62 -2.29 -12.28 15.32
CA PRO A 62 -2.76 -13.20 14.30
C PRO A 62 -2.91 -12.47 12.97
N ASP A 63 -2.56 -13.15 11.88
CA ASP A 63 -2.75 -12.66 10.52
C ASP A 63 -4.23 -12.28 10.32
N ASN A 64 -4.45 -11.08 9.80
CA ASN A 64 -5.78 -10.61 9.46
C ASN A 64 -6.00 -10.75 7.96
N SER A 65 -7.22 -11.16 7.58
CA SER A 65 -7.60 -11.31 6.18
C SER A 65 -8.81 -10.43 5.91
N ILE A 66 -8.65 -9.42 5.05
CA ILE A 66 -9.65 -8.39 4.79
C ILE A 66 -10.15 -8.51 3.34
N PRO A 67 -11.46 -8.59 3.09
CA PRO A 67 -11.96 -8.72 1.72
C PRO A 67 -11.76 -7.42 0.92
N LEU A 68 -11.35 -7.54 -0.34
CA LEU A 68 -11.04 -6.40 -1.22
C LEU A 68 -12.14 -5.33 -1.31
N LYS A 69 -13.41 -5.73 -1.18
CA LYS A 69 -14.57 -4.83 -1.26
C LYS A 69 -14.58 -3.66 -0.26
N VAL A 70 -13.77 -3.73 0.80
CA VAL A 70 -13.69 -2.66 1.81
C VAL A 70 -12.63 -1.62 1.48
N PHE A 71 -11.74 -1.91 0.52
CA PHE A 71 -10.69 -0.99 0.11
C PHE A 71 -11.23 -0.04 -0.96
N PRO A 72 -10.89 1.26 -0.90
CA PRO A 72 -11.11 2.17 -2.01
C PRO A 72 -10.48 1.61 -3.28
N LYS A 73 -11.21 1.71 -4.39
CA LYS A 73 -10.74 1.29 -5.70
C LYS A 73 -10.48 2.50 -6.57
N PHE A 74 -9.47 2.39 -7.40
CA PHE A 74 -9.05 3.43 -8.31
C PHE A 74 -9.03 2.91 -9.73
N ASP A 75 -9.39 3.77 -10.68
CA ASP A 75 -9.39 3.46 -12.10
C ASP A 75 -7.99 3.62 -12.73
N SER A 76 -7.08 4.33 -12.07
CA SER A 76 -5.74 4.63 -12.58
C SER A 76 -4.70 4.79 -11.47
N THR A 77 -3.43 4.54 -11.80
CA THR A 77 -2.30 4.74 -10.89
C THR A 77 -2.07 6.21 -10.57
N GLU A 78 -2.33 7.10 -11.53
CA GLU A 78 -2.14 8.56 -11.38
C GLU A 78 -3.06 9.16 -10.32
N ALA A 79 -4.28 8.61 -10.16
CA ALA A 79 -5.19 9.03 -9.10
C ALA A 79 -4.61 8.69 -7.72
N ILE A 80 -4.04 7.50 -7.57
CA ILE A 80 -3.40 7.05 -6.33
C ILE A 80 -2.12 7.85 -6.07
N GLU A 81 -1.29 8.08 -7.09
CA GLU A 81 -0.06 8.86 -6.95
C GLU A 81 -0.33 10.26 -6.41
N LYS A 82 -1.40 10.92 -6.87
CA LYS A 82 -1.83 12.22 -6.32
C LYS A 82 -2.11 12.14 -4.82
N GLU A 83 -2.87 11.14 -4.36
CA GLU A 83 -3.15 10.95 -2.93
C GLU A 83 -1.88 10.68 -2.12
N ILE A 84 -0.92 9.92 -2.67
CA ILE A 84 0.37 9.67 -1.99
C ILE A 84 1.16 10.97 -1.84
N TYR A 85 1.25 11.78 -2.90
CA TYR A 85 2.03 13.02 -2.89
C TYR A 85 1.38 14.15 -2.07
N GLU A 86 0.09 14.07 -1.74
CA GLU A 86 -0.53 14.97 -0.74
C GLU A 86 0.09 14.83 0.67
N LEU A 87 0.84 13.74 0.93
CA LEU A 87 1.58 13.57 2.19
C LEU A 87 2.96 14.26 2.19
N ASP A 88 3.40 14.77 1.03
CA ASP A 88 4.72 15.39 0.81
C ASP A 88 4.64 16.93 0.89
N MET A 89 3.92 17.44 1.90
CA MET A 89 3.62 18.87 2.02
C MET A 89 4.51 19.62 3.03
N ASP A 90 5.21 18.92 3.92
CA ASP A 90 6.00 19.51 5.00
C ASP A 90 7.50 19.38 4.72
N GLU A 91 8.32 20.29 5.25
CA GLU A 91 9.79 20.24 5.11
C GLU A 91 10.42 18.96 5.72
N GLU A 92 9.68 18.32 6.62
CA GLU A 92 10.13 17.15 7.39
C GLU A 92 9.61 15.82 6.79
N SER A 93 8.66 15.88 5.86
CA SER A 93 8.17 14.72 5.13
C SER A 93 8.82 14.61 3.75
N LYS A 94 8.93 13.38 3.27
CA LYS A 94 9.38 13.11 1.91
C LYS A 94 8.74 11.83 1.38
N ILE A 95 8.22 11.88 0.16
CA ILE A 95 7.78 10.70 -0.60
C ILE A 95 8.85 10.35 -1.64
N VAL A 96 9.23 9.08 -1.70
CA VAL A 96 10.21 8.57 -2.67
C VAL A 96 9.66 7.35 -3.38
N LYS A 97 9.60 7.36 -4.72
CA LYS A 97 9.28 6.16 -5.49
C LYS A 97 10.49 5.20 -5.47
N VAL A 98 10.27 3.93 -5.13
CA VAL A 98 11.33 2.92 -4.95
C VAL A 98 11.21 1.73 -5.90
N HIS A 99 10.03 1.50 -6.48
CA HIS A 99 9.79 0.50 -7.51
C HIS A 99 8.81 1.06 -8.55
#